data_AF-A0A354V469-F1
#
_entry.id   AF-A0A354V469-F1
#
_cell.length_a   1.000
_cell.length_b   1.000
_cell.length_c   1.000
_cell.angle_alpha   90.00
_cell.angle_beta   90.00
_cell.angle_gamma   90.00
#
_symmetry.space_group_name_H-M   'P 1'
#
loop_
_entity.id
_entity.type
_entity.pdbx_description
1 polymer ?
#
loop_
_entity_poly.entity_id
_entity_poly.type
_entity_poly.pdbx_seq_one_letter_code
_entity_poly.pdbx_strand_id
1 'polypeptide(L)'
;MSNTRAKRHQTGDEPVELACPRWLSKGAKRWFKHFAPLLAQRGTVTRLDAAGLAELAEIAADVENLRSAVATHGPVYECNTVTGGRMVRARPEVSMLADASRRLKAFLDAYGLTPASRESAGRG
;
A
#
# COMPACT_ATOMS: atom_id res chain seq x y z
N MET A 1 -5.83 31.04 -41.78
CA MET A 1 -6.36 29.80 -41.18
C MET A 1 -5.55 29.52 -39.92
N SER A 2 -6.08 29.94 -38.77
CA SER A 2 -5.41 29.86 -37.47
C SER A 2 -5.64 28.49 -36.86
N ASN A 3 -4.58 27.72 -36.60
CA ASN A 3 -4.68 26.47 -35.88
C ASN A 3 -4.30 26.70 -34.41
N THR A 4 -5.31 26.87 -33.56
CA THR A 4 -5.16 27.02 -32.11
C THR A 4 -4.81 25.66 -31.51
N ARG A 5 -3.51 25.44 -31.28
CA ARG A 5 -3.00 24.28 -30.53
C ARG A 5 -3.52 24.38 -29.09
N ALA A 6 -4.40 23.46 -28.72
CA ALA A 6 -4.96 23.34 -27.38
C ALA A 6 -3.83 23.41 -26.33
N LYS A 7 -3.95 24.37 -25.41
CA LYS A 7 -3.09 24.47 -24.23
C LYS A 7 -3.25 23.18 -23.44
N ARG A 8 -2.25 22.29 -23.50
CA ARG A 8 -2.07 21.26 -22.47
C ARG A 8 -2.10 21.99 -21.14
N HIS A 9 -3.02 21.61 -20.25
CA HIS A 9 -3.04 22.11 -18.89
C HIS A 9 -1.69 21.78 -18.25
N GLN A 10 -0.81 22.78 -18.21
CA GLN A 10 0.27 22.83 -17.23
C GLN A 10 -0.40 23.18 -15.91
N THR A 11 -0.82 22.15 -15.18
CA THR A 11 -1.16 22.33 -13.76
C THR A 11 0.16 22.51 -13.03
N GLY A 12 0.32 23.69 -12.43
CA GLY A 12 1.58 24.18 -11.87
C GLY A 12 2.26 23.22 -10.90
N ASP A 13 3.58 23.21 -11.04
CA ASP A 13 4.60 22.40 -10.38
C ASP A 13 4.82 22.81 -8.90
N GLU A 14 3.74 23.05 -8.15
CA GLU A 14 3.82 23.30 -6.70
C GLU A 14 3.81 21.93 -5.98
N PRO A 15 4.84 21.60 -5.17
CA PRO A 15 4.87 20.36 -4.41
C PRO A 15 3.63 20.24 -3.53
N VAL A 16 2.79 19.24 -3.81
CA VAL A 16 1.63 18.97 -2.97
C VAL A 16 2.12 18.41 -1.63
N GLU A 17 2.10 19.25 -0.60
CA GLU A 17 2.38 18.78 0.76
C GLU A 17 1.21 17.92 1.27
N LEU A 18 1.40 16.60 1.24
CA LEU A 18 0.44 15.63 1.75
C LEU A 18 0.58 15.52 3.27
N ALA A 19 -0.33 16.19 3.99
CA ALA A 19 -0.37 16.12 5.45
C ALA A 19 -0.78 14.71 5.91
N CYS A 20 0.05 14.10 6.76
CA CYS A 20 -0.22 12.79 7.35
C CYS A 20 -1.50 12.84 8.22
N PRO A 21 -2.53 12.03 7.94
CA PRO A 21 -3.74 12.03 8.75
C PRO A 21 -3.49 11.62 10.20
N ARG A 22 -4.18 12.30 11.13
CA ARG A 22 -4.00 12.11 12.58
C ARG A 22 -4.49 10.74 13.06
N TRP A 23 -5.51 10.19 12.41
CA TRP A 23 -6.16 8.93 12.76
C TRP A 23 -5.33 7.69 12.37
N LEU A 24 -4.28 7.84 11.57
CA LEU A 24 -3.42 6.72 11.18
C LEU A 24 -2.77 6.04 12.39
N SER A 25 -2.67 4.71 12.32
CA SER A 25 -1.91 3.90 13.26
C SER A 25 -0.44 4.35 13.31
N LYS A 26 0.27 4.03 14.40
CA LYS A 26 1.70 4.39 14.53
C LYS A 26 2.54 3.78 13.41
N GLY A 27 2.24 2.54 13.00
CA GLY A 27 2.89 1.88 11.87
C GLY A 27 2.59 2.59 10.57
N ALA A 28 1.32 2.89 10.31
CA ALA A 28 0.92 3.56 9.08
C ALA A 28 1.51 4.96 8.96
N LYS A 29 1.63 5.72 10.05
CA LYS A 29 2.33 7.02 10.03
C LYS A 29 3.78 6.92 9.53
N ARG A 30 4.49 5.82 9.81
CA ARG A 30 5.84 5.60 9.27
C ARG A 30 5.79 5.34 7.77
N TRP A 31 4.89 4.46 7.32
CA TRP A 31 4.72 4.13 5.91
C TRP A 31 4.21 5.31 5.07
N PHE A 32 3.31 6.12 5.61
CA PHE A 32 2.84 7.34 4.97
C PHE A 32 4.01 8.30 4.72
N LYS A 33 4.84 8.54 5.75
CA LYS A 33 6.05 9.36 5.64
C LYS A 33 7.10 8.78 4.68
N HIS A 34 7.04 7.48 4.41
CA HIS A 34 7.90 6.83 3.43
C HIS A 34 7.36 7.02 2.00
N PHE A 35 6.07 6.77 1.75
CA PHE A 35 5.48 6.82 0.41
C PHE A 35 5.17 8.24 -0.09
N ALA A 36 4.69 9.13 0.79
CA ALA A 36 4.31 10.50 0.43
C ALA A 36 5.43 11.28 -0.31
N PRO A 37 6.68 11.36 0.19
CA PRO A 37 7.73 12.10 -0.51
C PRO A 37 8.12 11.47 -1.85
N LEU A 38 8.10 10.14 -1.95
CA LEU A 38 8.43 9.42 -3.20
C LEU A 38 7.42 9.73 -4.31
N LEU A 39 6.14 9.84 -3.94
CA LEU A 39 5.06 10.16 -4.87
C LEU A 39 5.01 11.65 -5.20
N ALA A 40 5.24 12.52 -4.20
CA ALA A 40 5.32 13.97 -4.40
C ALA A 40 6.47 14.35 -5.35
N GLN A 41 7.66 13.73 -5.20
CA GLN A 41 8.81 13.97 -6.07
C GLN A 41 8.52 13.61 -7.55
N ARG A 42 7.58 12.71 -7.81
CA ARG A 42 7.19 12.32 -9.17
C ARG A 42 6.15 13.23 -9.81
N GLY A 43 5.51 14.11 -9.04
CA GLY A 43 4.40 14.94 -9.52
C GLY A 43 3.14 14.15 -9.91
N THR A 44 3.04 12.86 -9.54
CA THR A 44 1.94 11.97 -9.93
C THR A 44 0.76 11.97 -8.96
N VAL A 45 0.90 12.62 -7.80
CA VAL A 45 -0.15 12.65 -6.76
C VAL A 45 -0.59 14.06 -6.45
N THR A 46 -1.89 14.19 -6.20
CA THR A 46 -2.56 15.42 -5.81
C THR A 46 -3.20 15.27 -4.43
N ARG A 47 -3.81 16.34 -3.92
CA ARG A 47 -4.56 16.27 -2.65
C ARG A 47 -5.71 15.26 -2.69
N LEU A 48 -6.24 14.95 -3.87
CA LEU A 48 -7.31 13.96 -4.05
C LEU A 48 -6.83 12.54 -3.71
N ASP A 49 -5.53 12.28 -3.85
CA ASP A 49 -4.92 10.97 -3.63
C ASP A 49 -4.53 10.73 -2.17
N ALA A 50 -4.65 11.74 -1.31
CA ALA A 50 -4.21 11.69 0.10
C ALA A 50 -4.90 10.57 0.90
N ALA A 51 -6.19 10.33 0.64
CA ALA A 51 -6.96 9.28 1.31
C ALA A 51 -6.49 7.88 0.89
N GLY A 52 -6.27 7.66 -0.40
CA GLY A 52 -5.75 6.37 -0.89
C GLY A 52 -4.31 6.12 -0.42
N LEU A 53 -3.50 7.18 -0.27
CA LEU A 53 -2.15 7.07 0.30
C LEU A 53 -2.18 6.71 1.78
N ALA A 54 -3.14 7.26 2.53
CA ALA A 54 -3.38 6.91 3.93
C ALA A 54 -3.76 5.43 4.06
N GLU A 55 -4.64 4.93 3.20
CA GLU A 55 -5.04 3.52 3.15
C GLU A 55 -3.87 2.60 2.79
N LEU A 56 -3.09 2.95 1.76
CA LEU A 56 -1.87 2.24 1.40
C LEU A 56 -0.92 2.11 2.60
N ALA A 57 -0.79 3.17 3.40
CA ALA A 57 0.07 3.18 4.57
C ALA A 57 -0.45 2.27 5.70
N GLU A 58 -1.77 2.20 5.94
CA GLU A 58 -2.36 1.24 6.89
C GLU A 58 -2.12 -0.19 6.45
N ILE A 59 -2.36 -0.49 5.17
CA ILE A 59 -2.17 -1.85 4.65
C ILE A 59 -0.70 -2.27 4.72
N ALA A 60 0.24 -1.36 4.46
CA ALA A 60 1.67 -1.63 4.62
C ALA A 60 2.03 -1.95 6.09
N ALA A 61 1.45 -1.22 7.05
CA ALA A 61 1.63 -1.49 8.47
C ALA A 61 1.02 -2.83 8.89
N ASP A 62 -0.15 -3.18 8.36
CA ASP A 62 -0.78 -4.49 8.60
C ASP A 62 0.07 -5.64 8.08
N VAL A 63 0.63 -5.51 6.87
CA VAL A 63 1.54 -6.51 6.30
C VAL A 63 2.78 -6.66 7.18
N GLU A 64 3.38 -5.57 7.66
CA GLU A 64 4.53 -5.59 8.58
C GLU A 64 4.18 -6.35 9.87
N ASN A 65 3.05 -6.01 10.50
CA ASN A 65 2.59 -6.62 11.74
C ASN A 65 2.27 -8.11 11.57
N LEU A 66 1.53 -8.48 10.52
CA LEU A 66 1.15 -9.86 10.23
C LEU A 66 2.37 -10.72 9.87
N ARG A 67 3.35 -10.18 9.14
CA ARG A 67 4.64 -10.86 8.90
C ARG A 67 5.37 -11.14 10.21
N SER A 68 5.41 -10.16 11.11
CA SER A 68 6.03 -10.31 12.42
C SER A 68 5.34 -11.38 13.27
N ALA A 69 4.00 -11.40 13.27
CA ALA A 69 3.20 -12.40 13.98
C ALA A 69 3.44 -13.82 13.44
N VAL A 70 3.41 -14.00 12.11
CA VAL A 70 3.68 -15.31 11.48
C VAL A 70 5.13 -15.76 11.73
N ALA A 71 6.10 -14.84 11.69
CA ALA A 71 7.50 -15.15 11.96
C ALA A 71 7.72 -15.58 13.43
N THR A 72 6.99 -14.97 14.36
CA THR A 72 7.10 -15.24 15.80
C THR A 72 6.39 -16.53 16.21
N HIS A 73 5.18 -16.78 15.69
CA HIS A 73 4.32 -17.88 16.14
C HIS A 73 4.33 -19.10 15.21
N GLY A 74 5.03 -19.00 14.08
CA GLY A 74 4.98 -19.98 13.00
C GLY A 74 3.65 -19.94 12.23
N PRO A 75 3.59 -20.58 11.05
CA PRO A 75 2.40 -20.54 10.19
C PRO A 75 1.28 -21.50 10.63
N VAL A 76 1.57 -22.42 11.55
CA VAL A 76 0.66 -23.46 12.00
C VAL A 76 0.68 -23.61 13.51
N TYR A 77 -0.36 -24.22 14.06
CA TYR A 77 -0.43 -24.65 15.45
C TYR A 77 -1.02 -26.05 15.53
N GLU A 78 -0.67 -26.78 16.59
CA GLU A 78 -1.26 -28.07 16.88
C GLU A 78 -2.45 -27.93 17.82
N CYS A 79 -3.47 -28.76 17.59
CA CYS A 79 -4.63 -28.87 18.46
C CYS A 79 -5.08 -30.33 18.54
N ASN A 80 -5.67 -30.69 19.68
CA ASN A 80 -6.25 -32.02 19.86
C ASN A 80 -7.68 -32.05 19.30
N THR A 81 -8.03 -33.12 18.60
CA THR A 81 -9.40 -33.40 18.20
C THR A 81 -10.21 -33.85 19.42
N VAL A 82 -11.54 -33.72 19.31
CA VAL A 82 -12.48 -34.22 20.31
C VAL A 82 -12.34 -35.74 20.54
N THR A 83 -11.78 -36.46 19.55
CA THR A 83 -11.50 -37.90 19.58
C THR A 83 -10.09 -38.26 20.06
N GLY A 84 -9.28 -37.29 20.50
CA GLY A 84 -7.94 -37.52 21.06
C GLY A 84 -6.79 -37.57 20.05
N GLY A 85 -7.04 -37.28 18.77
CA GLY A 85 -5.99 -37.19 17.73
C GLY A 85 -5.31 -35.82 17.71
N ARG A 86 -4.03 -35.75 17.32
CA ARG A 86 -3.35 -34.48 17.04
C ARG A 86 -3.68 -34.00 15.62
N MET A 87 -3.99 -32.72 15.48
CA MET A 87 -4.26 -32.07 14.19
C MET A 87 -3.48 -30.76 14.09
N VAL A 88 -2.85 -30.55 12.94
CA VAL A 88 -2.13 -29.32 12.60
C VAL A 88 -3.08 -28.39 11.84
N ARG A 89 -3.20 -27.14 12.27
CA ARG A 89 -4.04 -26.11 11.62
C ARG A 89 -3.22 -24.89 11.24
N ALA A 90 -3.58 -24.29 10.11
CA ALA A 90 -3.04 -22.99 9.72
C ALA A 90 -3.51 -21.90 10.69
N ARG A 91 -2.59 -20.99 11.02
CA ARG A 91 -2.91 -19.79 11.79
C ARG A 91 -3.67 -18.77 10.93
N PRO A 92 -4.73 -18.10 11.46
CA PRO A 92 -5.50 -17.11 10.72
C PRO A 92 -4.63 -16.00 10.09
N GLU A 93 -3.58 -15.59 10.80
CA GLU A 93 -2.60 -14.57 10.40
C GLU A 93 -1.98 -14.87 9.02
N VAL A 94 -1.82 -16.15 8.66
CA VAL A 94 -1.29 -16.54 7.35
C VAL A 94 -2.23 -16.11 6.22
N SER A 95 -3.53 -16.37 6.38
CA SER A 95 -4.54 -16.00 5.38
C SER A 95 -4.75 -14.49 5.33
N MET A 96 -4.74 -13.81 6.48
CA MET A 96 -4.83 -12.36 6.59
C MET A 96 -3.62 -11.68 5.94
N LEU A 97 -2.42 -12.22 6.14
CA LEU A 97 -1.20 -11.71 5.52
C LEU A 97 -1.26 -11.83 3.99
N ALA A 98 -1.74 -12.97 3.48
CA ALA A 98 -1.90 -13.16 2.05
C ALA A 98 -2.88 -12.14 1.45
N ASP A 99 -3.98 -11.86 2.17
CA ASP A 99 -4.95 -10.84 1.75
C ASP A 99 -4.39 -9.41 1.78
N ALA A 100 -3.82 -9.00 2.91
CA ALA A 100 -3.21 -7.68 3.04
C ALA A 100 -2.10 -7.47 2.00
N SER A 101 -1.31 -8.50 1.69
CA SER A 101 -0.27 -8.44 0.66
C SER A 101 -0.84 -8.24 -0.75
N ARG A 102 -2.00 -8.85 -1.08
CA ARG A 102 -2.67 -8.63 -2.37
C ARG A 102 -3.20 -7.20 -2.48
N ARG A 103 -3.85 -6.68 -1.43
CA ARG A 103 -4.32 -5.29 -1.39
C ARG A 103 -3.16 -4.31 -1.47
N LEU A 104 -2.07 -4.56 -0.75
CA LEU A 104 -0.85 -3.76 -0.82
C LEU A 104 -0.31 -3.69 -2.25
N LYS A 105 -0.19 -4.84 -2.92
CA LYS A 105 0.25 -4.89 -4.32
C LYS A 105 -0.66 -4.05 -5.23
N ALA A 106 -1.98 -4.17 -5.08
CA ALA A 106 -2.93 -3.42 -5.90
C ALA A 106 -2.75 -1.90 -5.74
N PHE A 107 -2.57 -1.42 -4.51
CA PHE A 107 -2.27 -0.01 -4.28
C PHE A 107 -0.89 0.39 -4.82
N LEU A 108 0.16 -0.42 -4.61
CA LEU A 108 1.49 -0.13 -5.16
C LEU A 108 1.46 -0.04 -6.70
N ASP A 109 0.67 -0.87 -7.36
CA ASP A 109 0.50 -0.81 -8.81
C ASP A 109 -0.26 0.45 -9.23
N ALA A 110 -1.37 0.78 -8.55
CA ALA A 110 -2.19 1.96 -8.82
C ALA A 110 -1.40 3.27 -8.66
N TYR A 111 -0.49 3.33 -7.68
CA TYR A 111 0.41 4.46 -7.44
C TYR A 111 1.71 4.42 -8.26
N GLY A 112 1.91 3.44 -9.14
CA GLY A 112 3.13 3.35 -9.97
C GLY A 112 4.41 3.08 -9.16
N LEU A 113 4.29 2.50 -7.97
CA LEU A 113 5.40 2.21 -7.06
C LEU A 113 6.13 0.90 -7.38
N THR A 114 5.57 0.05 -8.26
CA THR A 114 6.25 -1.15 -8.77
C THR A 114 7.04 -0.86 -10.06
N PRO A 115 8.16 -1.55 -10.35
CA PRO A 115 8.91 -1.37 -11.60
C PRO A 115 8.05 -1.55 -12.86
N ALA A 116 7.22 -2.59 -12.91
CA ALA A 116 6.35 -2.87 -14.04
C ALA A 116 5.30 -1.75 -14.29
N SER A 117 4.72 -1.19 -13.22
CA SER A 117 3.77 -0.08 -13.38
C SER A 117 4.42 1.19 -13.91
N ARG A 118 5.72 1.39 -13.71
CA ARG A 118 6.45 2.56 -14.25
C ARG A 118 6.60 2.52 -15.77
N GLU A 119 6.75 1.34 -16.35
CA GLU A 119 6.93 1.19 -17.80
C GLU A 119 5.65 1.46 -18.59
N SER A 120 4.48 1.37 -17.94
CA SER A 120 3.18 1.64 -18.55
C SER A 120 2.84 3.13 -18.56
N ALA A 121 3.31 3.89 -17.57
CA ALA A 121 3.08 5.33 -17.47
C ALA A 121 3.90 6.18 -18.49
N GLY A 122 4.92 5.59 -19.13
CA GLY A 122 5.80 6.27 -20.09
C GLY A 122 5.46 6.07 -21.58
N ARG A 123 4.38 5.35 -21.91
CA ARG A 123 3.98 5.05 -23.30
C ARG A 123 2.57 5.57 -23.65
N GLY A 124 2.26 6.80 -23.21
CA GLY A 124 1.01 7.51 -23.53
C GLY A 124 1.27 8.83 -24.24
#